data_AF-A0A454TIJ4-F1
#
_entry.id   AF-A0A454TIJ4-F1
#
_cell.length_a   1.000
_cell.length_b   1.000
_cell.length_c   1.000
_cell.angle_alpha   90.00
_cell.angle_beta   90.00
_cell.angle_gamma   90.00
#
_symmetry.space_group_name_H-M   'P 1'
#
loop_
_entity.id
_entity.type
_entity.pdbx_description
1 polymer ?
#
loop_
_entity_poly.entity_id
_entity_poly.type
_entity_poly.pdbx_seq_one_letter_code
_entity_poly.pdbx_strand_id
1 'polypeptide(L)'
;MLMTRPLSLVYAPDPFSNESAASWIHRTCQFHGVAYRTLVRHLGLKPVLDPDLATPHDHVCRIGVGTGIAPKRLEALAGVFQVVHKHPKLKQLLNFDRKTPAYRFCPLCLASDRIPYLRIQWRFNDWDFCPLHRCRMSKCCPTCGAKILGTKPCLRIPGDELPSILHCAACKQPLVAVVELEAREVWVSPAKIAIQQAIVSAVREGFFHIGGLKSPLSLGFLLWLKDNRDLVKDCLARGAWRPETERPKLIMKELLESYSVQRGNRKSVEELFRRRKRWMKKRRTCRAEACYEDFISRQTARRTEPEAEEANQKTDPVMAIQRDPSVAPQP
;
A
#
# COMPACT_ATOMS: atom_id res chain seq x y z
N MET A 1 39.06 39.46 -11.06
CA MET A 1 38.81 38.07 -10.60
C MET A 1 38.23 37.28 -11.76
N LEU A 2 39.00 36.38 -12.35
CA LEU A 2 38.46 35.44 -13.34
C LEU A 2 37.42 34.59 -12.63
N MET A 3 36.14 34.74 -12.99
CA MET A 3 35.07 33.87 -12.52
C MET A 3 35.41 32.45 -12.99
N THR A 4 35.92 31.63 -12.07
CA THR A 4 36.15 30.21 -12.34
C THR A 4 34.79 29.58 -12.63
N ARG A 5 34.58 29.19 -13.90
CA ARG A 5 33.36 28.49 -14.28
C ARG A 5 33.25 27.23 -13.41
N PRO A 6 32.07 26.94 -12.83
CA PRO A 6 31.88 25.72 -12.08
C PRO A 6 32.13 24.51 -12.99
N LEU A 7 32.78 23.48 -12.43
CA LEU A 7 32.98 22.21 -13.13
C LEU A 7 31.61 21.65 -13.51
N SER A 8 31.47 21.28 -14.79
CA SER A 8 30.18 20.89 -15.38
C SER A 8 30.38 19.74 -16.37
N LEU A 9 29.29 19.05 -16.66
CA LEU A 9 29.25 18.02 -17.70
C LEU A 9 28.98 18.70 -19.05
N VAL A 10 29.70 18.28 -20.09
CA VAL A 10 29.44 18.72 -21.47
C VAL A 10 28.04 18.28 -21.93
N TYR A 11 27.63 17.08 -21.52
CA TYR A 11 26.34 16.50 -21.87
C TYR A 11 25.81 15.65 -20.71
N ALA A 12 24.49 15.64 -20.55
CA ALA A 12 23.79 14.68 -19.70
C ALA A 12 22.51 14.22 -20.42
N PRO A 13 22.11 12.94 -20.28
CA PRO A 13 20.87 12.45 -20.87
C PRO A 13 19.66 13.22 -20.37
N ASP A 14 18.66 13.41 -21.22
CA ASP A 14 17.38 13.98 -20.80
C ASP A 14 16.67 13.10 -19.76
N PRO A 15 16.19 13.67 -18.64
CA PRO A 15 15.45 12.93 -17.61
C PRO A 15 14.02 12.63 -18.06
N PHE A 16 13.53 11.40 -17.85
CA PHE A 16 12.12 11.10 -18.10
C PHE A 16 11.22 11.63 -16.96
N SER A 17 9.94 11.89 -17.28
CA SER A 17 8.97 12.47 -16.33
C SER A 17 8.68 11.57 -15.12
N ASN A 18 8.84 10.26 -15.28
CA ASN A 18 8.62 9.23 -14.26
C ASN A 18 9.92 8.51 -13.87
N GLU A 19 11.07 9.08 -14.18
CA GLU A 19 12.40 8.57 -13.81
C GLU A 19 12.80 9.04 -12.41
N SER A 20 13.54 8.21 -11.68
CA SER A 20 14.12 8.60 -10.40
C SER A 20 15.46 9.33 -10.54
N ALA A 21 15.84 10.13 -9.54
CA ALA A 21 17.13 10.83 -9.54
C ALA A 21 18.31 9.85 -9.61
N ALA A 22 18.21 8.73 -8.90
CA ALA A 22 19.20 7.66 -8.95
C ALA A 22 19.32 7.05 -10.37
N SER A 23 18.21 6.88 -11.09
CA SER A 23 18.23 6.38 -12.47
C SER A 23 18.88 7.35 -13.45
N TRP A 24 18.53 8.63 -13.35
CA TRP A 24 19.12 9.65 -14.23
C TRP A 24 20.65 9.74 -14.01
N ILE A 25 21.08 9.67 -12.75
CA ILE A 25 22.51 9.58 -12.41
C ILE A 25 23.14 8.30 -12.94
N HIS A 26 22.45 7.14 -12.88
CA HIS A 26 22.91 5.89 -13.48
C HIS A 26 23.19 6.05 -14.96
N ARG A 27 22.24 6.58 -15.72
CA ARG A 27 22.38 6.80 -17.17
C ARG A 27 23.48 7.82 -17.48
N THR A 28 23.60 8.87 -16.66
CA THR A 28 24.69 9.85 -16.78
C THR A 28 26.06 9.20 -16.54
N CYS A 29 26.19 8.37 -15.50
CA CYS A 29 27.40 7.61 -15.21
C CYS A 29 27.76 6.65 -16.35
N GLN A 30 26.77 5.96 -16.91
CA GLN A 30 26.94 5.03 -18.03
C GLN A 30 27.39 5.74 -19.30
N PHE A 31 26.76 6.87 -19.62
CA PHE A 31 27.12 7.69 -20.77
C PHE A 31 28.58 8.16 -20.71
N HIS A 32 29.05 8.56 -19.53
CA HIS A 32 30.42 9.02 -19.32
C HIS A 32 31.41 7.90 -18.95
N GLY A 33 30.97 6.64 -18.84
CA GLY A 33 31.82 5.51 -18.46
C GLY A 33 32.44 5.61 -17.05
N VAL A 34 31.87 6.42 -16.15
CA VAL A 34 32.43 6.70 -14.82
C VAL A 34 31.50 6.29 -13.70
N ALA A 35 32.07 5.86 -12.57
CA ALA A 35 31.28 5.58 -11.37
C ALA A 35 30.69 6.86 -10.78
N TYR A 36 29.54 6.74 -10.12
CA TYR A 36 28.87 7.87 -9.46
C TYR A 36 29.80 8.67 -8.54
N ARG A 37 30.63 7.99 -7.73
CA ARG A 37 31.62 8.66 -6.87
C ARG A 37 32.67 9.45 -7.65
N THR A 38 33.08 8.95 -8.81
CA THR A 38 34.04 9.63 -9.69
C THR A 38 33.41 10.83 -10.36
N LEU A 39 32.19 10.68 -10.87
CA LEU A 39 31.40 11.75 -11.49
C LEU A 39 31.22 12.94 -10.53
N VAL A 40 30.67 12.70 -9.34
CA VAL A 40 30.38 13.78 -8.38
C VAL A 40 31.65 14.44 -7.86
N ARG A 41 32.74 13.71 -7.65
CA ARG A 41 34.02 14.30 -7.23
C ARG A 41 34.62 15.20 -8.30
N HIS A 42 34.55 14.82 -9.58
CA HIS A 42 34.97 15.69 -10.68
C HIS A 42 34.16 16.98 -10.76
N LEU A 43 32.89 16.96 -10.32
CA LEU A 43 32.05 18.15 -10.24
C LEU A 43 32.25 18.94 -8.92
N GLY A 44 33.23 18.57 -8.09
CA GLY A 44 33.45 19.21 -6.78
C GLY A 44 32.37 18.90 -5.75
N LEU A 45 31.59 17.83 -5.94
CA LEU A 45 30.48 17.43 -5.08
C LEU A 45 30.87 16.24 -4.19
N LYS A 46 30.23 16.15 -3.01
CA LYS A 46 30.35 14.99 -2.13
C LYS A 46 29.33 13.92 -2.56
N PRO A 47 29.72 12.63 -2.68
CA PRO A 47 28.77 11.58 -3.00
C PRO A 47 27.76 11.40 -1.87
N VAL A 48 26.46 11.41 -2.21
CA VAL A 48 25.39 11.04 -1.26
C VAL A 48 25.07 9.55 -1.32
N LEU A 49 24.57 8.99 -0.22
CA LEU A 49 24.21 7.57 -0.15
C LEU A 49 22.96 7.21 -0.99
N ASP A 50 21.97 8.11 -0.97
CA ASP A 50 20.71 7.95 -1.68
C ASP A 50 20.43 9.22 -2.50
N PRO A 51 20.67 9.22 -3.81
CA PRO A 51 20.41 10.37 -4.66
C PRO A 51 18.94 10.76 -4.74
N ASP A 52 18.01 9.82 -4.52
CA ASP A 52 16.57 10.10 -4.50
C ASP A 52 16.15 10.88 -3.25
N LEU A 53 16.93 10.77 -2.17
CA LEU A 53 16.68 11.41 -0.88
C LEU A 53 17.84 12.34 -0.48
N ALA A 54 18.55 12.88 -1.47
CA ALA A 54 19.80 13.59 -1.26
C ALA A 54 19.66 14.78 -0.29
N THR A 55 20.71 14.97 0.52
CA THR A 55 20.94 16.19 1.30
C THR A 55 22.34 16.70 0.93
N PRO A 56 22.48 17.93 0.42
CA PRO A 56 21.42 18.92 0.18
C PRO A 56 20.49 18.54 -0.99
N HIS A 57 19.27 19.12 -1.01
CA HIS A 57 18.21 18.77 -1.97
C HIS A 57 18.59 19.11 -3.42
N ASP A 58 19.44 20.12 -3.61
CA ASP A 58 19.93 20.57 -4.90
C ASP A 58 21.03 19.68 -5.50
N HIS A 59 21.41 18.56 -4.85
CA HIS A 59 22.49 17.69 -5.32
C HIS A 59 22.35 17.25 -6.78
N VAL A 60 21.14 16.89 -7.19
CA VAL A 60 20.82 16.51 -8.58
C VAL A 60 20.95 17.72 -9.51
N CYS A 61 20.44 18.89 -9.10
CA CYS A 61 20.56 20.13 -9.85
C CYS A 61 22.02 20.51 -10.06
N ARG A 62 22.86 20.37 -9.03
CA ARG A 62 24.30 20.64 -9.09
C ARG A 62 25.04 19.73 -10.06
N ILE A 63 24.62 18.48 -10.22
CA ILE A 63 25.18 17.56 -11.23
C ILE A 63 24.83 18.04 -12.65
N GLY A 64 23.63 18.59 -12.85
CA GLY A 64 23.15 19.08 -14.13
C GLY A 64 23.57 20.51 -14.50
N VAL A 65 24.31 21.23 -13.63
CA VAL A 65 24.80 22.58 -13.93
C VAL A 65 25.68 22.55 -15.18
N GLY A 66 25.43 23.51 -16.09
CA GLY A 66 26.18 23.64 -17.35
C GLY A 66 25.74 22.68 -18.46
N THR A 67 24.81 21.75 -18.17
CA THR A 67 24.18 20.90 -19.19
C THR A 67 23.05 21.65 -19.90
N GLY A 68 22.57 21.11 -21.03
CA GLY A 68 21.39 21.63 -21.74
C GLY A 68 20.03 21.35 -21.07
N ILE A 69 20.02 20.72 -19.88
CA ILE A 69 18.77 20.34 -19.21
C ILE A 69 18.19 21.56 -18.48
N ALA A 70 16.92 21.87 -18.75
CA ALA A 70 16.21 22.96 -18.09
C ALA A 70 16.22 22.79 -16.55
N PRO A 71 16.55 23.83 -15.75
CA PRO A 71 16.61 23.76 -14.30
C PRO A 71 15.35 23.18 -13.65
N LYS A 72 14.16 23.57 -14.14
CA LYS A 72 12.87 23.04 -13.67
C LYS A 72 12.74 21.52 -13.78
N ARG A 73 13.38 20.90 -14.78
CA ARG A 73 13.38 19.43 -14.93
C ARG A 73 14.27 18.76 -13.89
N LEU A 74 15.41 19.36 -13.58
CA LEU A 74 16.31 18.88 -12.53
C LEU A 74 15.67 19.05 -11.14
N GLU A 75 14.98 20.18 -10.91
CA GLU A 75 14.20 20.42 -9.69
C GLU A 75 13.07 19.42 -9.54
N ALA A 76 12.32 19.13 -10.62
CA ALA A 76 11.28 18.11 -10.60
C ALA A 76 11.84 16.72 -10.24
N LEU A 77 12.99 16.35 -10.82
CA LEU A 77 13.68 15.10 -10.55
C LEU A 77 14.18 14.99 -9.10
N ALA A 78 14.78 16.07 -8.57
CA ALA A 78 15.20 16.17 -7.17
C ALA A 78 13.99 16.13 -6.21
N GLY A 79 12.89 16.75 -6.63
CA GLY A 79 11.66 16.95 -5.86
C GLY A 79 10.81 15.70 -5.66
N VAL A 80 11.00 14.65 -6.46
CA VAL A 80 10.12 13.46 -6.49
C VAL A 80 9.84 12.87 -5.10
N PHE A 81 10.86 12.78 -4.25
CA PHE A 81 10.76 12.20 -2.91
C PHE A 81 10.90 13.24 -1.79
N GLN A 82 10.64 14.52 -2.07
CA GLN A 82 10.77 15.61 -1.09
C GLN A 82 9.94 15.36 0.18
N VAL A 83 8.75 14.79 0.04
CA VAL A 83 7.89 14.41 1.18
C VAL A 83 8.57 13.36 2.08
N VAL A 84 9.20 12.35 1.48
CA VAL A 84 9.93 11.31 2.23
C VAL A 84 11.18 11.90 2.90
N HIS A 85 11.86 12.82 2.22
CA HIS A 85 12.98 13.56 2.79
C HIS A 85 12.57 14.35 4.04
N LYS A 86 11.45 15.09 3.98
CA LYS A 86 10.89 15.87 5.10
C LYS A 86 10.34 15.00 6.25
N HIS A 87 9.93 13.76 5.95
CA HIS A 87 9.37 12.84 6.94
C HIS A 87 10.10 11.49 6.92
N PRO A 88 11.24 11.36 7.63
CA PRO A 88 12.11 10.18 7.55
C PRO A 88 11.43 8.83 7.86
N LYS A 89 10.34 8.82 8.66
CA LYS A 89 9.55 7.60 8.91
C LYS A 89 8.97 7.00 7.62
N LEU A 90 8.68 7.82 6.60
CA LEU A 90 8.18 7.36 5.29
C LEU A 90 9.22 6.54 4.51
N LYS A 91 10.50 6.53 4.91
CA LYS A 91 11.51 5.63 4.32
C LYS A 91 11.08 4.17 4.41
N GLN A 92 10.24 3.80 5.37
CA GLN A 92 9.68 2.44 5.48
C GLN A 92 8.76 2.04 4.33
N LEU A 93 8.37 2.97 3.45
CA LEU A 93 7.60 2.71 2.23
C LEU A 93 8.51 2.43 1.02
N LEU A 94 9.82 2.62 1.16
CA LEU A 94 10.77 2.49 0.07
C LEU A 94 11.66 1.24 0.24
N ASN A 95 12.18 0.71 -0.86
CA ASN A 95 13.04 -0.47 -0.86
C ASN A 95 14.50 -0.12 -0.52
N PHE A 96 15.10 -0.80 0.44
CA PHE A 96 16.54 -0.66 0.71
C PHE A 96 17.23 -2.02 0.72
N ASP A 97 18.51 -2.02 0.35
CA ASP A 97 19.43 -3.10 0.67
C ASP A 97 20.37 -2.63 1.76
N ARG A 98 20.07 -3.07 3.00
CA ARG A 98 20.62 -2.48 4.22
C ARG A 98 20.33 -0.97 4.23
N LYS A 99 21.35 -0.13 3.97
CA LYS A 99 21.21 1.34 3.91
C LYS A 99 21.24 1.89 2.48
N THR A 100 21.39 1.05 1.46
CA THR A 100 21.54 1.48 0.06
C THR A 100 20.16 1.51 -0.62
N PRO A 101 19.81 2.55 -1.40
CA PRO A 101 18.56 2.56 -2.16
C PRO A 101 18.53 1.37 -3.13
N ALA A 102 17.45 0.58 -3.04
CA ALA A 102 17.23 -0.55 -3.91
C ALA A 102 15.98 -0.34 -4.76
N TYR A 103 15.96 -0.99 -5.91
CA TYR A 103 14.89 -0.89 -6.88
C TYR A 103 14.35 -2.28 -7.23
N ARG A 104 13.05 -2.31 -7.46
CA ARG A 104 12.41 -3.40 -8.20
C ARG A 104 12.41 -3.06 -9.68
N PHE A 105 12.02 -4.00 -10.53
CA PHE A 105 11.84 -3.71 -11.95
C PHE A 105 10.84 -4.67 -12.57
N CYS A 106 10.20 -4.23 -13.65
CA CYS A 106 9.45 -5.12 -14.51
C CYS A 106 10.39 -5.54 -15.65
N PRO A 107 10.70 -6.85 -15.81
CA PRO A 107 11.59 -7.30 -16.88
C PRO A 107 11.03 -6.95 -18.26
N LEU A 108 9.72 -7.08 -18.45
CA LEU A 108 9.03 -6.73 -19.70
C LEU A 108 9.10 -5.23 -20.01
N CYS A 109 8.98 -4.35 -18.99
CA CYS A 109 9.21 -2.91 -19.21
C CYS A 109 10.64 -2.62 -19.61
N LEU A 110 11.62 -3.21 -18.91
CA LEU A 110 13.02 -2.97 -19.23
C LEU A 110 13.37 -3.47 -20.64
N ALA A 111 12.87 -4.63 -21.06
CA ALA A 111 13.12 -5.19 -22.39
C ALA A 111 12.48 -4.36 -23.52
N SER A 112 11.27 -3.81 -23.29
CA SER A 112 10.55 -3.02 -24.31
C SER A 112 10.93 -1.53 -24.34
N ASP A 113 11.55 -1.01 -23.28
CA ASP A 113 11.97 0.39 -23.23
C ASP A 113 13.07 0.68 -24.25
N ARG A 114 12.81 1.58 -25.21
CA ARG A 114 13.84 2.06 -26.16
C ARG A 114 15.09 2.60 -25.44
N ILE A 115 14.89 3.30 -24.32
CA ILE A 115 15.95 3.73 -23.42
C ILE A 115 15.54 3.25 -22.02
N PRO A 116 16.16 2.19 -21.49
CA PRO A 116 15.82 1.63 -20.19
C PRO A 116 16.18 2.58 -19.04
N TYR A 117 15.27 2.73 -18.07
CA TYR A 117 15.46 3.55 -16.86
C TYR A 117 14.70 2.98 -15.65
N LEU A 118 15.13 3.35 -14.44
CA LEU A 118 14.42 2.99 -13.21
C LEU A 118 13.32 4.02 -12.93
N ARG A 119 12.09 3.53 -12.89
CA ARG A 119 10.89 4.36 -12.65
C ARG A 119 10.74 4.69 -11.16
N ILE A 120 10.15 5.85 -10.86
CA ILE A 120 9.89 6.33 -9.49
C ILE A 120 9.16 5.28 -8.65
N GLN A 121 8.08 4.71 -9.19
CA GLN A 121 7.25 3.73 -8.51
C GLN A 121 8.02 2.46 -8.10
N TRP A 122 9.09 2.11 -8.82
CA TRP A 122 9.88 0.91 -8.53
C TRP A 122 10.73 1.04 -7.25
N ARG A 123 10.85 2.27 -6.74
CA ARG A 123 11.46 2.58 -5.43
C ARG A 123 10.60 2.09 -4.26
N PHE A 124 9.28 1.91 -4.44
CA PHE A 124 8.34 1.60 -3.37
C PHE A 124 8.23 0.10 -3.06
N ASN A 125 8.09 -0.24 -1.78
CA ASN A 125 8.02 -1.63 -1.35
C ASN A 125 6.65 -2.30 -1.49
N ASP A 126 5.58 -1.52 -1.67
CA ASP A 126 4.24 -2.04 -1.99
C ASP A 126 4.00 -2.11 -3.52
N TRP A 127 4.97 -1.70 -4.34
CA TRP A 127 4.92 -1.83 -5.80
C TRP A 127 5.29 -3.28 -6.20
N ASP A 128 4.34 -4.19 -6.02
CA ASP A 128 4.53 -5.63 -6.21
C ASP A 128 4.25 -6.09 -7.64
N PHE A 129 3.40 -5.36 -8.37
CA PHE A 129 2.95 -5.74 -9.71
C PHE A 129 3.17 -4.61 -10.71
N CYS A 130 3.47 -4.96 -11.96
CA CYS A 130 3.49 -4.00 -13.05
C CYS A 130 2.04 -3.76 -13.55
N PRO A 131 1.51 -2.53 -13.53
CA PRO A 131 0.16 -2.27 -14.06
C PRO A 131 0.04 -2.49 -15.57
N LEU A 132 1.14 -2.28 -16.30
CA LEU A 132 1.18 -2.43 -17.76
C LEU A 132 1.17 -3.89 -18.19
N HIS A 133 2.09 -4.69 -17.62
CA HIS A 133 2.31 -6.08 -18.02
C HIS A 133 1.66 -7.11 -17.09
N ARG A 134 0.98 -6.67 -16.03
CA ARG A 134 0.31 -7.51 -15.03
C ARG A 134 1.17 -8.66 -14.48
N CYS A 135 2.48 -8.45 -14.42
CA CYS A 135 3.44 -9.42 -13.90
C CYS A 135 3.95 -8.99 -12.52
N ARG A 136 4.52 -9.94 -11.76
CA ARG A 136 5.24 -9.61 -10.53
C ARG A 136 6.52 -8.82 -10.85
N MET A 137 6.82 -7.85 -10.00
CA MET A 137 8.05 -7.07 -10.08
C MET A 137 9.24 -7.91 -9.61
N SER A 138 10.32 -7.96 -10.39
CA SER A 138 11.57 -8.58 -9.97
C SER A 138 12.28 -7.70 -8.94
N LYS A 139 12.95 -8.34 -7.98
CA LYS A 139 13.68 -7.70 -6.87
C LYS A 139 15.19 -7.81 -7.02
N CYS A 140 15.65 -8.76 -7.84
CA CYS A 140 17.04 -9.17 -7.93
C CYS A 140 17.40 -9.54 -9.38
N CYS A 141 18.69 -9.54 -9.68
CA CYS A 141 19.24 -10.13 -10.89
C CYS A 141 18.91 -11.64 -10.92
N PRO A 142 18.39 -12.16 -12.04
CA PRO A 142 18.05 -13.59 -12.16
C PRO A 142 19.28 -14.50 -12.08
N THR A 143 20.46 -14.03 -12.50
CA THR A 143 21.66 -14.86 -12.54
C THR A 143 22.42 -14.94 -11.22
N CYS A 144 22.55 -13.82 -10.49
CA CYS A 144 23.39 -13.77 -9.27
C CYS A 144 22.63 -13.38 -8.00
N GLY A 145 21.33 -13.08 -8.08
CA GLY A 145 20.52 -12.67 -6.93
C GLY A 145 20.82 -11.27 -6.38
N ALA A 146 21.76 -10.51 -6.97
CA ALA A 146 22.06 -9.15 -6.55
C ALA A 146 20.90 -8.19 -6.82
N LYS A 147 20.58 -7.32 -5.86
CA LYS A 147 19.57 -6.25 -6.04
C LYS A 147 20.08 -5.16 -6.97
N ILE A 148 19.15 -4.46 -7.63
CA ILE A 148 19.46 -3.23 -8.36
C ILE A 148 19.60 -2.09 -7.36
N LEU A 149 20.79 -1.48 -7.30
CA LEU A 149 21.12 -0.43 -6.35
C LEU A 149 21.25 0.93 -7.05
N GLY A 150 20.53 1.94 -6.56
CA GLY A 150 20.43 3.27 -7.19
C GLY A 150 21.76 4.04 -7.31
N THR A 151 22.82 3.62 -6.61
CA THR A 151 24.14 4.27 -6.65
C THR A 151 25.23 3.42 -7.32
N LYS A 152 24.89 2.22 -7.82
CA LYS A 152 25.85 1.31 -8.44
C LYS A 152 25.40 0.95 -9.86
N PRO A 153 25.66 1.81 -10.86
CA PRO A 153 25.40 1.47 -12.26
C PRO A 153 26.34 0.35 -12.71
N CYS A 154 25.90 -0.44 -13.69
CA CYS A 154 26.83 -1.23 -14.49
C CYS A 154 27.60 -0.27 -15.40
N LEU A 155 28.93 -0.32 -15.39
CA LEU A 155 29.80 0.58 -16.17
C LEU A 155 30.61 -0.12 -17.25
N ARG A 156 30.62 -1.45 -17.23
CA ARG A 156 31.36 -2.30 -18.16
C ARG A 156 30.62 -3.61 -18.28
N ILE A 157 30.48 -4.06 -19.52
CA ILE A 157 30.00 -5.40 -19.88
C ILE A 157 31.05 -6.04 -20.80
N PRO A 158 31.14 -7.38 -20.85
CA PRO A 158 31.99 -8.04 -21.83
C PRO A 158 31.55 -7.70 -23.26
N GLY A 159 32.50 -7.45 -24.16
CA GLY A 159 32.25 -7.07 -25.56
C GLY A 159 32.25 -5.57 -25.81
N ASP A 160 31.80 -5.16 -27.01
CA ASP A 160 31.80 -3.77 -27.49
C ASP A 160 30.50 -3.00 -27.20
N GLU A 161 29.53 -3.64 -26.52
CA GLU A 161 28.26 -3.01 -26.18
C GLU A 161 28.40 -1.97 -25.06
N LEU A 162 27.62 -0.90 -25.15
CA LEU A 162 27.57 0.12 -24.10
C LEU A 162 26.82 -0.41 -22.87
N PRO A 163 27.34 -0.17 -21.65
CA PRO A 163 26.68 -0.60 -20.43
C PRO A 163 25.35 0.16 -20.25
N SER A 164 24.31 -0.59 -19.91
CA SER A 164 22.94 -0.09 -19.70
C SER A 164 22.38 -0.57 -18.37
N ILE A 165 21.32 0.07 -17.88
CA ILE A 165 20.51 -0.39 -16.73
C ILE A 165 20.02 -1.83 -16.93
N LEU A 166 19.97 -2.33 -18.17
CA LEU A 166 19.69 -3.73 -18.48
C LEU A 166 20.69 -4.72 -17.92
N HIS A 167 21.87 -4.30 -17.48
CA HIS A 167 22.92 -5.20 -17.02
C HIS A 167 23.12 -5.13 -15.51
N CYS A 168 23.33 -6.29 -14.89
CA CYS A 168 23.60 -6.37 -13.47
C CYS A 168 24.94 -5.69 -13.14
N ALA A 169 24.93 -4.74 -12.20
CA ALA A 169 26.17 -4.09 -11.76
C ALA A 169 27.16 -5.06 -11.07
N ALA A 170 26.69 -6.20 -10.55
CA ALA A 170 27.52 -7.21 -9.87
C ALA A 170 28.10 -8.23 -10.86
N CYS A 171 27.26 -9.05 -11.50
CA CYS A 171 27.71 -10.14 -12.38
C CYS A 171 27.79 -9.78 -13.87
N LYS A 172 27.39 -8.56 -14.25
CA LYS A 172 27.38 -8.05 -15.63
C LYS A 172 26.42 -8.73 -16.60
N GLN A 173 25.72 -9.78 -16.16
CA GLN A 173 24.72 -10.48 -16.97
C GLN A 173 23.45 -9.62 -17.17
N PRO A 174 22.74 -9.79 -18.30
CA PRO A 174 21.49 -9.09 -18.54
C PRO A 174 20.44 -9.42 -17.46
N LEU A 175 19.73 -8.38 -17.01
CA LEU A 175 18.60 -8.48 -16.08
C LEU A 175 17.33 -8.99 -16.75
N VAL A 176 17.31 -8.98 -18.08
CA VAL A 176 16.18 -9.34 -18.95
C VAL A 176 16.47 -10.59 -19.80
N ALA A 177 17.54 -11.35 -19.50
CA ALA A 177 17.98 -12.47 -20.33
C ALA A 177 16.83 -13.44 -20.68
N VAL A 178 16.58 -13.64 -21.99
CA VAL A 178 15.80 -14.63 -22.82
C VAL A 178 14.58 -15.36 -22.23
N VAL A 179 14.43 -15.43 -20.91
CA VAL A 179 13.21 -15.82 -20.21
C VAL A 179 12.20 -14.66 -20.22
N GLU A 180 11.95 -14.08 -21.40
CA GLU A 180 10.76 -13.27 -21.69
C GLU A 180 9.48 -14.11 -21.50
N LEU A 181 9.61 -15.44 -21.46
CA LEU A 181 8.51 -16.42 -21.47
C LEU A 181 7.99 -16.84 -20.08
N GLU A 182 8.62 -16.45 -18.97
CA GLU A 182 8.14 -16.81 -17.61
C GLU A 182 7.69 -15.63 -16.74
N ALA A 183 7.74 -14.40 -17.25
CA ALA A 183 6.93 -13.32 -16.70
C ALA A 183 5.45 -13.58 -17.05
N ARG A 184 4.92 -14.73 -16.64
CA ARG A 184 3.53 -15.12 -16.84
C ARG A 184 2.68 -14.00 -16.31
N GLU A 185 1.74 -13.52 -17.14
CA GLU A 185 0.70 -12.64 -16.66
C GLU A 185 0.07 -13.29 -15.44
N VAL A 186 0.12 -12.59 -14.32
CA VAL A 186 -0.50 -13.06 -13.08
C VAL A 186 -1.79 -12.31 -12.94
N TRP A 187 -2.88 -13.04 -12.70
CA TRP A 187 -4.11 -12.38 -12.31
C TRP A 187 -3.86 -11.57 -11.04
N VAL A 188 -4.14 -10.27 -11.11
CA VAL A 188 -4.03 -9.33 -10.00
C VAL A 188 -5.32 -8.53 -9.96
N SER A 189 -5.93 -8.46 -8.78
CA SER A 189 -7.18 -7.72 -8.63
C SER A 189 -6.95 -6.23 -8.97
N PRO A 190 -7.89 -5.58 -9.69
CA PRO A 190 -7.80 -4.14 -9.96
C PRO A 190 -7.61 -3.32 -8.68
N ALA A 191 -8.22 -3.75 -7.57
CA ALA A 191 -8.05 -3.13 -6.26
C ALA A 191 -6.58 -3.16 -5.77
N LYS A 192 -5.84 -4.26 -5.99
CA LYS A 192 -4.43 -4.35 -5.58
C LYS A 192 -3.56 -3.39 -6.39
N ILE A 193 -3.80 -3.25 -7.70
CA ILE A 193 -3.12 -2.26 -8.56
C ILE A 193 -3.48 -0.83 -8.13
N ALA A 194 -4.75 -0.56 -7.87
CA ALA A 194 -5.22 0.75 -7.40
C ALA A 194 -4.56 1.14 -6.07
N ILE A 195 -4.39 0.20 -5.12
CA ILE A 195 -3.74 0.46 -3.84
C ILE A 195 -2.26 0.85 -4.01
N GLN A 196 -1.48 0.13 -4.82
CA GLN A 196 -0.07 0.49 -5.03
C GLN A 196 0.07 1.85 -5.73
N GLN A 197 -0.82 2.18 -6.67
CA GLN A 197 -0.87 3.50 -7.32
C GLN A 197 -1.26 4.60 -6.32
N ALA A 198 -2.23 4.33 -5.46
CA ALA A 198 -2.66 5.26 -4.42
C ALA A 198 -1.54 5.55 -3.41
N ILE A 199 -0.75 4.55 -3.01
CA ILE A 199 0.39 4.75 -2.10
C ILE A 199 1.46 5.65 -2.73
N VAL A 200 1.83 5.40 -3.99
CA VAL A 200 2.81 6.23 -4.70
C VAL A 200 2.29 7.66 -4.83
N SER A 201 1.04 7.83 -5.25
CA SER A 201 0.41 9.15 -5.39
C SER A 201 0.34 9.87 -4.05
N ALA A 202 -0.07 9.18 -2.98
CA ALA A 202 -0.13 9.73 -1.64
C ALA A 202 1.22 10.30 -1.19
N VAL A 203 2.29 9.55 -1.40
CA VAL A 203 3.64 9.99 -1.01
C VAL A 203 4.13 11.15 -1.87
N ARG A 204 3.77 11.20 -3.16
CA ARG A 204 4.12 12.34 -4.03
C ARG A 204 3.38 13.62 -3.65
N GLU A 205 2.09 13.52 -3.32
CA GLU A 205 1.25 14.67 -2.96
C GLU A 205 1.43 15.11 -1.49
N GLY A 206 1.91 14.21 -0.62
CA GLY A 206 2.05 14.51 0.82
C GLY A 206 0.80 14.21 1.65
N PHE A 207 -0.29 13.79 1.01
CA PHE A 207 -1.56 13.42 1.63
C PHE A 207 -2.32 12.44 0.73
N PHE A 208 -3.42 11.87 1.22
CA PHE A 208 -4.28 11.02 0.40
C PHE A 208 -5.76 11.18 0.74
N HIS A 209 -6.62 10.75 -0.17
CA HIS A 209 -8.06 10.76 0.01
C HIS A 209 -8.61 9.34 0.06
N ILE A 210 -9.70 9.16 0.80
CA ILE A 210 -10.47 7.92 0.80
C ILE A 210 -11.91 8.29 0.43
N GLY A 211 -12.50 7.51 -0.48
CA GLY A 211 -13.89 7.68 -0.90
C GLY A 211 -14.83 7.77 0.31
N GLY A 212 -15.67 8.81 0.32
CA GLY A 212 -16.62 9.07 1.40
C GLY A 212 -16.12 10.01 2.49
N LEU A 213 -14.84 10.38 2.51
CA LEU A 213 -14.30 11.45 3.35
C LEU A 213 -13.96 12.70 2.53
N LYS A 214 -14.34 13.87 3.03
CA LYS A 214 -14.08 15.16 2.36
C LYS A 214 -12.68 15.71 2.65
N SER A 215 -12.09 15.34 3.79
CA SER A 215 -10.81 15.88 4.25
C SER A 215 -9.63 15.01 3.79
N PRO A 216 -8.51 15.60 3.35
CA PRO A 216 -7.28 14.86 3.09
C PRO A 216 -6.74 14.22 4.38
N LEU A 217 -6.15 13.04 4.24
CA LEU A 217 -5.55 12.26 5.32
C LEU A 217 -4.03 12.34 5.26
N SER A 218 -3.41 12.34 6.44
CA SER A 218 -1.95 12.46 6.55
C SER A 218 -1.24 11.14 6.24
N LEU A 219 -0.03 11.21 5.71
CA LEU A 219 0.80 10.02 5.52
C LEU A 219 1.19 9.33 6.84
N GLY A 220 1.12 10.05 7.96
CA GLY A 220 1.24 9.45 9.29
C GLY A 220 0.11 8.46 9.59
N PHE A 221 -1.11 8.74 9.12
CA PHE A 221 -2.23 7.80 9.19
C PHE A 221 -2.06 6.63 8.22
N LEU A 222 -1.55 6.87 7.01
CA LEU A 222 -1.21 5.80 6.05
C LEU A 222 -0.23 4.78 6.66
N LEU A 223 0.86 5.27 7.27
CA LEU A 223 1.82 4.40 7.96
C LEU A 223 1.15 3.64 9.10
N TRP A 224 0.35 4.33 9.90
CA TRP A 224 -0.36 3.71 11.00
C TRP A 224 -1.29 2.57 10.54
N LEU A 225 -2.01 2.73 9.43
CA LEU A 225 -2.82 1.67 8.83
C LEU A 225 -1.95 0.45 8.44
N LYS A 226 -0.75 0.69 7.90
CA LYS A 226 0.19 -0.37 7.52
C LYS A 226 0.75 -1.11 8.73
N ASP A 227 0.95 -0.41 9.85
CA ASP A 227 1.49 -0.95 11.10
C ASP A 227 0.40 -1.65 11.95
N ASN A 228 -0.89 -1.33 11.75
CA ASN A 228 -2.02 -1.85 12.52
C ASN A 228 -2.93 -2.75 11.68
N ARG A 229 -2.36 -3.66 10.89
CA ARG A 229 -3.13 -4.49 9.92
C ARG A 229 -4.24 -5.31 10.58
N ASP A 230 -3.99 -5.89 11.73
CA ASP A 230 -4.97 -6.77 12.38
C ASP A 230 -6.15 -5.97 12.94
N LEU A 231 -5.89 -4.79 13.52
CA LEU A 231 -6.96 -3.85 13.88
C LEU A 231 -7.79 -3.43 12.65
N VAL A 232 -7.13 -3.17 11.51
CA VAL A 232 -7.83 -2.84 10.26
C VAL A 232 -8.70 -4.00 9.79
N LYS A 233 -8.20 -5.24 9.81
CA LYS A 233 -8.99 -6.45 9.48
C LYS A 233 -10.18 -6.60 10.41
N ASP A 234 -9.99 -6.39 11.71
CA ASP A 234 -11.06 -6.49 12.70
C ASP A 234 -12.15 -5.42 12.47
N CYS A 235 -11.75 -4.18 12.18
CA CYS A 235 -12.68 -3.11 11.81
C CYS A 235 -13.46 -3.45 10.53
N LEU A 236 -12.78 -4.01 9.52
CA LEU A 236 -13.42 -4.46 8.28
C LEU A 236 -14.42 -5.59 8.54
N ALA A 237 -14.05 -6.60 9.35
CA ALA A 237 -14.91 -7.71 9.72
C ALA A 237 -16.15 -7.25 10.50
N ARG A 238 -15.98 -6.34 11.47
CA ARG A 238 -17.12 -5.72 12.20
C ARG A 238 -18.02 -4.90 11.28
N GLY A 239 -17.46 -4.32 10.22
CA GLY A 239 -18.18 -3.52 9.24
C GLY A 239 -18.95 -4.32 8.18
N ALA A 240 -18.71 -5.63 8.05
CA ALA A 240 -19.30 -6.47 7.01
C ALA A 240 -20.84 -6.44 7.01
N TRP A 241 -21.47 -6.37 8.19
CA TRP A 241 -22.92 -6.34 8.37
C TRP A 241 -23.56 -4.96 8.07
N ARG A 242 -22.76 -3.94 7.78
CA ARG A 242 -23.27 -2.58 7.52
C ARG A 242 -23.70 -2.42 6.06
N PRO A 243 -24.69 -1.54 5.77
CA PRO A 243 -25.07 -1.20 4.40
C PRO A 243 -23.85 -0.73 3.58
N GLU A 244 -23.74 -1.22 2.35
CA GLU A 244 -22.57 -0.99 1.47
C GLU A 244 -22.27 0.51 1.30
N THR A 245 -23.31 1.34 1.22
CA THR A 245 -23.23 2.80 1.05
C THR A 245 -22.63 3.54 2.26
N GLU A 246 -22.80 3.00 3.47
CA GLU A 246 -22.30 3.61 4.71
C GLU A 246 -21.03 2.95 5.25
N ARG A 247 -20.78 1.69 4.85
CA ARG A 247 -19.70 0.85 5.36
C ARG A 247 -18.33 1.54 5.29
N PRO A 248 -17.87 2.12 4.16
CA PRO A 248 -16.55 2.76 4.09
C PRO A 248 -16.40 3.94 5.06
N LYS A 249 -17.44 4.78 5.16
CA LYS A 249 -17.43 5.97 6.03
C LYS A 249 -17.33 5.58 7.50
N LEU A 250 -18.10 4.58 7.94
CA LEU A 250 -18.14 4.16 9.33
C LEU A 250 -16.85 3.44 9.75
N ILE A 251 -16.32 2.55 8.91
CA ILE A 251 -15.04 1.87 9.17
C ILE A 251 -13.92 2.91 9.26
N MET A 252 -13.88 3.86 8.33
CA MET A 252 -12.83 4.87 8.34
C MET A 252 -12.91 5.80 9.56
N LYS A 253 -14.12 6.14 9.99
CA LYS A 253 -14.34 6.91 11.22
C LYS A 253 -13.77 6.20 12.45
N GLU A 254 -14.02 4.89 12.58
CA GLU A 254 -13.50 4.05 13.69
C GLU A 254 -11.96 3.97 13.68
N LEU A 255 -11.36 3.86 12.50
CA LEU A 255 -9.91 3.83 12.33
C LEU A 255 -9.26 5.18 12.66
N LEU A 256 -9.83 6.29 12.19
CA LEU A 256 -9.34 7.64 12.49
C LEU A 256 -9.43 7.96 13.98
N GLU A 257 -10.53 7.53 14.60
CA GLU A 257 -10.74 7.61 16.04
C GLU A 257 -9.62 6.85 16.78
N SER A 258 -9.38 5.59 16.40
CA SER A 258 -8.33 4.75 17.00
C SER A 258 -6.93 5.35 16.82
N TYR A 259 -6.63 5.88 15.65
CA TYR A 259 -5.39 6.61 15.37
C TYR A 259 -5.21 7.83 16.28
N SER A 260 -6.28 8.61 16.47
CA SER A 260 -6.27 9.83 17.28
C SER A 260 -6.04 9.55 18.77
N VAL A 261 -6.58 8.42 19.27
CA VAL A 261 -6.35 7.94 20.65
C VAL A 261 -4.89 7.59 20.88
N GLN A 262 -4.32 6.78 20.00
CA GLN A 262 -2.92 6.33 20.14
C GLN A 262 -1.92 7.49 20.02
N ARG A 263 -2.29 8.56 19.33
CA ARG A 263 -1.50 9.80 19.22
C ARG A 263 -1.70 10.78 20.38
N GLY A 264 -2.52 10.44 21.38
CA GLY A 264 -2.69 11.25 22.59
C GLY A 264 -3.53 12.52 22.41
N ASN A 265 -4.38 12.60 21.38
CA ASN A 265 -5.30 13.75 21.24
C ASN A 265 -6.45 13.61 22.24
N ARG A 266 -6.30 14.20 23.46
CA ARG A 266 -7.26 14.13 24.60
C ARG A 266 -8.72 14.38 24.20
N LYS A 267 -8.99 15.33 23.28
CA LYS A 267 -10.35 15.64 22.82
C LYS A 267 -11.00 14.49 22.06
N SER A 268 -10.23 13.69 21.32
CA SER A 268 -10.74 12.53 20.57
C SER A 268 -10.97 11.30 21.43
N VAL A 269 -10.16 11.11 22.48
CA VAL A 269 -10.24 9.98 23.42
C VAL A 269 -11.54 10.03 24.21
N GLU A 270 -11.90 11.20 24.71
CA GLU A 270 -13.15 11.42 25.45
C GLU A 270 -14.39 11.24 24.56
N GLU A 271 -14.33 11.69 23.30
CA GLU A 271 -15.42 11.52 22.34
C GLU A 271 -15.61 10.03 21.94
N LEU A 272 -14.51 9.29 21.79
CA LEU A 272 -14.52 7.84 21.59
C LEU A 272 -15.11 7.08 22.77
N PHE A 273 -14.69 7.38 24.00
CA PHE A 273 -15.28 6.75 25.17
C PHE A 273 -16.76 7.08 25.30
N ARG A 274 -17.18 8.32 25.01
CA ARG A 274 -18.61 8.69 24.95
C ARG A 274 -19.35 7.91 23.87
N ARG A 275 -18.78 7.76 22.68
CA ARG A 275 -19.40 7.00 21.59
C ARG A 275 -19.47 5.51 21.85
N ARG A 276 -18.42 4.92 22.41
CA ARG A 276 -18.40 3.49 22.79
C ARG A 276 -19.42 3.21 23.89
N LYS A 277 -19.58 4.12 24.86
CA LYS A 277 -20.69 4.08 25.84
C LYS A 277 -22.05 4.22 25.17
N ARG A 278 -22.25 5.17 24.24
CA ARG A 278 -23.50 5.33 23.48
C ARG A 278 -23.81 4.10 22.62
N TRP A 279 -22.80 3.49 22.01
CA TRP A 279 -22.96 2.27 21.20
C TRP A 279 -23.31 1.07 22.08
N MET A 280 -22.64 0.87 23.22
CA MET A 280 -23.01 -0.17 24.19
C MET A 280 -24.43 0.03 24.72
N LYS A 281 -24.85 1.29 24.95
CA LYS A 281 -26.22 1.64 25.35
C LYS A 281 -27.21 1.35 24.24
N LYS A 282 -26.93 1.76 22.99
CA LYS A 282 -27.77 1.51 21.81
C LYS A 282 -27.88 0.01 21.49
N ARG A 283 -26.80 -0.75 21.68
CA ARG A 283 -26.80 -2.20 21.53
C ARG A 283 -27.64 -2.90 22.60
N ARG A 284 -27.67 -2.38 23.83
CA ARG A 284 -28.56 -2.86 24.90
C ARG A 284 -30.02 -2.49 24.62
N THR A 285 -30.31 -1.28 24.14
CA THR A 285 -31.67 -0.86 23.81
C THR A 285 -32.22 -1.61 22.60
N CYS A 286 -31.47 -1.78 21.52
CA CYS A 286 -31.93 -2.57 20.37
C CYS A 286 -32.16 -4.04 20.74
N ARG A 287 -31.41 -4.60 21.72
CA ARG A 287 -31.64 -5.96 22.22
C ARG A 287 -32.88 -6.04 23.10
N ALA A 288 -33.14 -5.00 23.90
CA ALA A 288 -34.36 -4.89 24.71
C ALA A 288 -35.61 -4.65 23.86
N GLU A 289 -35.52 -3.79 22.83
CA GLU A 289 -36.57 -3.55 21.84
C GLU A 289 -36.87 -4.82 21.04
N ALA A 290 -35.84 -5.55 20.58
CA ALA A 290 -36.05 -6.84 19.90
C ALA A 290 -36.70 -7.89 20.82
N CYS A 291 -36.34 -7.95 22.10
CA CYS A 291 -37.01 -8.82 23.07
C CYS A 291 -38.46 -8.38 23.34
N TYR A 292 -38.74 -7.08 23.33
CA TYR A 292 -40.08 -6.54 23.53
C TYR A 292 -40.97 -6.82 22.30
N GLU A 293 -40.47 -6.60 21.09
CA GLU A 293 -41.15 -6.93 19.83
C GLU A 293 -41.44 -8.44 19.71
N ASP A 294 -40.50 -9.31 20.11
CA ASP A 294 -40.72 -10.77 20.18
C ASP A 294 -41.78 -11.14 21.23
N PHE A 295 -41.77 -10.47 22.39
CA PHE A 295 -42.80 -10.64 23.41
C PHE A 295 -44.19 -10.22 22.91
N ILE A 296 -44.31 -9.05 22.28
CA ILE A 296 -45.56 -8.56 21.70
C ILE A 296 -46.04 -9.51 20.58
N SER A 297 -45.15 -9.94 19.69
CA SER A 297 -45.47 -10.87 18.61
C SER A 297 -46.02 -12.21 19.12
N ARG A 298 -45.48 -12.75 20.22
CA ARG A 298 -45.99 -13.98 20.86
C ARG A 298 -47.35 -13.78 21.52
N GLN A 299 -47.59 -12.60 22.11
CA GLN A 299 -48.88 -12.27 22.72
C GLN A 299 -49.97 -12.06 21.67
N THR A 300 -49.65 -11.43 20.54
CA THR A 300 -50.59 -11.26 19.42
C THR A 300 -50.88 -12.58 18.72
N ALA A 301 -49.88 -13.46 18.55
CA ALA A 301 -50.07 -14.79 17.96
C ALA A 301 -51.02 -15.66 18.80
N ARG A 302 -50.94 -15.59 20.13
CA ARG A 302 -51.86 -16.28 21.06
C ARG A 302 -53.29 -15.74 21.05
N ARG A 303 -53.51 -14.50 20.59
CA ARG A 303 -54.85 -13.88 20.47
C ARG A 303 -55.52 -14.14 19.12
N THR A 304 -54.76 -14.60 18.12
CA THR A 304 -55.26 -14.89 16.76
C THR A 304 -55.56 -16.37 16.53
N GLU A 305 -55.37 -17.24 17.52
CA GLU A 305 -55.98 -18.57 17.48
C GLU A 305 -57.49 -18.40 17.74
N PRO A 306 -58.37 -18.78 16.81
CA PRO A 306 -59.81 -18.67 17.04
C PRO A 306 -60.23 -19.67 18.13
N GLU A 307 -60.92 -19.17 19.15
CA GLU A 307 -61.74 -19.98 20.05
C GLU A 307 -62.75 -20.76 19.21
N ALA A 308 -62.48 -22.05 19.00
CA ALA A 308 -63.47 -23.01 18.55
C ALA A 308 -64.24 -23.51 19.78
N GLU A 309 -65.19 -22.70 20.25
CA GLU A 309 -66.34 -23.11 21.07
C GLU A 309 -67.53 -23.34 20.12
N GLU A 310 -68.42 -24.32 20.23
CA GLU A 310 -68.66 -25.44 21.14
C GLU A 310 -69.88 -26.23 20.57
N ALA A 311 -70.27 -27.32 21.23
CA ALA A 311 -71.57 -28.04 21.18
C ALA A 311 -71.74 -29.15 20.11
N ASN A 312 -72.25 -30.35 20.39
CA ASN A 312 -72.82 -31.00 21.59
C ASN A 312 -73.26 -32.41 21.16
N GLN A 313 -73.05 -33.48 21.95
CA GLN A 313 -74.13 -34.44 22.24
C GLN A 313 -73.76 -35.50 23.30
N LYS A 314 -74.63 -35.53 24.31
CA LYS A 314 -74.82 -36.53 25.37
C LYS A 314 -74.95 -37.95 24.82
N THR A 315 -74.36 -38.91 25.55
CA THR A 315 -75.04 -40.12 26.06
C THR A 315 -74.17 -40.79 27.13
N ASP A 316 -74.71 -40.91 28.33
CA ASP A 316 -74.33 -41.86 29.39
C ASP A 316 -75.36 -43.01 29.38
N PRO A 317 -75.25 -44.11 30.17
CA PRO A 317 -74.11 -44.68 30.93
C PRO A 317 -73.98 -46.22 30.70
N VAL A 318 -73.02 -46.93 31.34
CA VAL A 318 -73.20 -48.29 31.94
C VAL A 318 -71.94 -48.72 32.71
N MET A 319 -72.19 -49.32 33.89
CA MET A 319 -71.27 -49.94 34.85
C MET A 319 -70.60 -51.25 34.37
N ALA A 320 -69.39 -51.54 34.89
CA ALA A 320 -68.89 -52.83 35.42
C ALA A 320 -67.34 -52.78 35.52
N ILE A 321 -66.70 -52.83 36.70
CA ILE A 321 -66.33 -53.99 37.53
C ILE A 321 -65.14 -54.81 36.96
N GLN A 322 -64.18 -55.12 37.86
CA GLN A 322 -63.03 -56.08 37.79
C GLN A 322 -61.77 -55.60 37.05
N ARG A 323 -60.53 -56.00 37.38
CA ARG A 323 -59.81 -56.56 38.56
C ARG A 323 -58.30 -56.47 38.18
N ASP A 324 -57.44 -56.26 39.17
CA ASP A 324 -55.97 -56.55 39.17
C ASP A 324 -55.69 -58.06 38.83
N PRO A 325 -54.46 -58.62 38.67
CA PRO A 325 -53.09 -58.07 38.69
C PRO A 325 -52.06 -58.72 37.70
N SER A 326 -50.77 -58.38 37.87
CA SER A 326 -49.52 -59.09 37.45
C SER A 326 -49.02 -58.81 36.01
N VAL A 327 -47.73 -58.62 35.70
CA VAL A 327 -46.50 -59.29 36.16
C VAL A 327 -45.28 -58.32 36.09
N ALA A 328 -44.33 -58.58 36.98
CA ALA A 328 -43.11 -57.87 37.34
C ALA A 328 -41.94 -57.97 36.32
N PRO A 329 -40.78 -57.31 36.58
CA PRO A 329 -39.75 -56.89 35.62
C PRO A 329 -38.52 -57.82 35.58
N GLN A 330 -37.61 -57.64 34.60
CA GLN A 330 -36.15 -57.94 34.65
C GLN A 330 -35.43 -57.34 33.42
N PRO A 331 -34.08 -57.22 33.40
CA PRO A 331 -33.12 -56.96 34.47
C PRO A 331 -32.44 -55.58 34.37
#